data_AF-A0A7X7PYA0-F1
#
_entry.id   AF-A0A7X7PYA0-F1
#
_cell.length_a   1.000
_cell.length_b   1.000
_cell.length_c   1.000
_cell.angle_alpha   90.00
_cell.angle_beta   90.00
_cell.angle_gamma   90.00
#
_symmetry.space_group_name_H-M   'P 1'
#
loop_
_entity.id
_entity.type
_entity.pdbx_description
1 polymer ?
#
loop_
_entity_poly.entity_id
_entity_poly.type
_entity_poly.pdbx_seq_one_letter_code
_entity_poly.pdbx_strand_id
1 'polypeptide(L)'
;MAHTGQFKLLSQRRFLPFFGAQALGAFNDNVYKNVLVILAAYQAASYTTMQPQLLANVATGLFILPFVLFSGIAGQLADRYDKALVLRVVKAAEIAIMALAAIGFATKSIELLLAALFLMGTHSA
;
A
#
# COMPACT_ATOMS: atom_id res chain seq x y z
N MET A 1 19.34 -31.53 -15.71
CA MET A 1 17.98 -31.79 -15.18
C MET A 1 17.91 -31.23 -13.77
N ALA A 2 17.26 -30.09 -13.56
CA ALA A 2 17.06 -29.50 -12.22
C ALA A 2 15.59 -29.13 -12.05
N HIS A 3 14.77 -30.12 -11.67
CA HIS A 3 13.41 -29.89 -11.18
C HIS A 3 13.43 -29.89 -9.65
N THR A 4 14.02 -28.87 -9.04
CA THR A 4 13.84 -28.58 -7.61
C THR A 4 12.58 -27.73 -7.47
N GLY A 5 11.47 -28.35 -7.07
CA GLY A 5 10.16 -27.71 -7.03
C GLY A 5 10.13 -26.39 -6.27
N GLN A 6 9.56 -25.34 -6.88
CA GLN A 6 9.33 -24.00 -6.30
C GLN A 6 8.67 -24.04 -4.91
N PHE A 7 7.87 -25.07 -4.63
CA PHE A 7 7.20 -25.27 -3.35
C PHE A 7 8.16 -25.61 -2.19
N LYS A 8 9.40 -26.04 -2.46
CA LYS A 8 10.40 -26.35 -1.42
C LYS A 8 10.90 -25.09 -0.69
N LEU A 9 10.83 -23.92 -1.34
CA LEU A 9 11.11 -22.61 -0.73
C LEU A 9 10.03 -22.21 0.29
N LEU A 10 8.76 -22.52 0.01
CA LEU A 10 7.63 -22.27 0.93
C LEU A 10 7.70 -23.12 2.21
N SER A 11 8.39 -24.26 2.16
CA SER A 11 8.63 -25.14 3.31
C SER A 11 9.79 -24.67 4.21
N GLN A 12 10.57 -23.67 3.79
CA GLN A 12 11.63 -23.13 4.65
C GLN A 12 11.04 -22.18 5.70
N ARG A 13 11.32 -22.45 6.98
CA ARG A 13 10.81 -21.68 8.14
C ARG A 13 11.09 -20.17 8.08
N ARG A 14 12.07 -19.73 7.29
CA ARG A 14 12.42 -18.32 7.09
C ARG A 14 11.59 -17.63 5.98
N PHE A 15 11.05 -18.38 5.04
CA PHE A 15 10.34 -17.86 3.86
C PHE A 15 8.85 -17.59 4.15
N LEU A 16 8.22 -18.45 4.95
CA LEU A 16 6.81 -18.33 5.31
C LEU A 16 6.44 -16.99 5.98
N PRO A 17 7.17 -16.49 7.01
CA PRO A 17 6.85 -15.19 7.62
C PRO A 17 7.11 -14.01 6.67
N PHE A 18 8.12 -14.10 5.80
CA PHE A 18 8.40 -13.08 4.79
C PHE A 18 7.27 -12.99 3.75
N PHE A 19 6.86 -14.14 3.21
CA PHE A 19 5.76 -14.23 2.26
C PHE A 19 4.45 -13.76 2.87
N GLY A 20 4.14 -14.17 4.11
CA GLY A 20 2.96 -13.71 4.84
C GLY A 20 2.94 -12.18 5.02
N ALA A 21 4.06 -11.58 5.41
CA ALA A 21 4.16 -10.13 5.58
C ALA A 21 3.95 -9.36 4.25
N GLN A 22 4.49 -9.87 3.14
CA GLN A 22 4.27 -9.29 1.80
C GLN A 22 2.83 -9.45 1.33
N ALA A 23 2.24 -10.65 1.51
CA ALA A 23 0.86 -10.90 1.13
C ALA A 23 -0.11 -10.01 1.92
N LEU A 24 0.10 -9.86 3.23
CA LEU A 24 -0.70 -8.96 4.07
C LEU A 24 -0.51 -7.49 3.68
N GLY A 25 0.70 -7.06 3.33
CA GLY A 25 0.95 -5.71 2.81
C GLY A 25 0.19 -5.47 1.52
N ALA A 26 0.38 -6.32 0.51
CA ALA A 26 -0.33 -6.20 -0.76
C ALA A 26 -1.86 -6.25 -0.60
N PHE A 27 -2.37 -7.06 0.34
CA PHE A 27 -3.78 -7.08 0.69
C PHE A 27 -4.24 -5.74 1.28
N ASN A 28 -3.52 -5.23 2.29
CA ASN A 28 -3.82 -3.94 2.91
C ASN A 28 -3.87 -2.81 1.87
N ASP A 29 -2.90 -2.79 0.96
CA ASP A 29 -2.80 -1.77 -0.07
C ASP A 29 -4.02 -1.75 -0.99
N ASN A 30 -4.42 -2.94 -1.46
CA ASN A 30 -5.58 -3.10 -2.32
C ASN A 30 -6.89 -2.80 -1.58
N VAL A 31 -7.02 -3.24 -0.33
CA VAL A 31 -8.21 -2.94 0.49
C VAL A 31 -8.34 -1.45 0.70
N TYR A 32 -7.27 -0.77 1.14
CA TYR A 32 -7.32 0.67 1.42
C TYR A 32 -7.67 1.48 0.17
N LYS A 33 -7.03 1.18 -0.97
CA LYS A 33 -7.37 1.79 -2.26
C LYS A 33 -8.83 1.58 -2.62
N ASN A 34 -9.33 0.35 -2.53
CA ASN A 34 -10.71 0.03 -2.91
C ASN A 34 -11.73 0.67 -1.96
N VAL A 35 -11.44 0.73 -0.66
CA VAL A 35 -12.27 1.44 0.31
C VAL A 35 -12.39 2.92 -0.06
N LEU A 36 -11.30 3.57 -0.48
CA LEU A 36 -11.37 4.97 -0.93
C LEU A 36 -12.14 5.13 -2.24
N VAL A 37 -12.06 4.18 -3.16
CA VAL A 37 -12.87 4.18 -4.38
C VAL A 37 -14.36 3.98 -4.05
N ILE A 38 -14.70 3.10 -3.11
CA ILE A 38 -16.08 2.89 -2.64
C ILE A 38 -16.57 4.15 -1.90
N LEU A 39 -15.75 4.75 -1.05
CA LEU A 39 -16.07 6.01 -0.38
C LEU A 39 -16.33 7.11 -1.41
N ALA A 40 -15.49 7.22 -2.43
CA ALA A 40 -15.70 8.14 -3.54
C ALA A 40 -17.04 7.88 -4.26
N ALA A 41 -17.35 6.61 -4.57
CA ALA A 41 -18.57 6.25 -5.29
C ALA A 41 -19.86 6.51 -4.49
N TYR A 42 -19.87 6.19 -3.19
CA TYR A 42 -21.10 6.12 -2.40
C TYR A 42 -21.21 7.15 -1.28
N GLN A 43 -20.08 7.73 -0.85
CA GLN A 43 -20.02 8.69 0.25
C GLN A 43 -19.33 10.00 -0.13
N ALA A 44 -18.97 10.25 -1.40
CA ALA A 44 -18.35 11.52 -1.77
C ALA A 44 -19.19 12.72 -1.32
N ALA A 45 -20.53 12.68 -1.44
CA ALA A 45 -21.40 13.76 -1.02
C ALA A 45 -21.34 14.11 0.49
N SER A 46 -20.88 13.19 1.35
CA SER A 46 -20.71 13.45 2.78
C SER A 46 -19.29 13.89 3.16
N TYR A 47 -18.32 13.82 2.24
CA TYR A 47 -16.91 14.16 2.45
C TYR A 47 -16.40 15.30 1.55
N THR A 48 -17.06 15.58 0.43
CA THR A 48 -16.63 16.57 -0.57
C THR A 48 -17.79 16.99 -1.49
N THR A 49 -17.62 18.09 -2.22
CA THR A 49 -18.51 18.52 -3.31
C THR A 49 -18.08 17.99 -4.68
N MET A 50 -16.93 17.30 -4.76
CA MET A 50 -16.42 16.71 -5.99
C MET A 50 -17.29 15.56 -6.51
N GLN A 51 -17.31 15.41 -7.83
CA GLN A 51 -18.01 14.29 -8.47
C GLN A 51 -17.36 12.95 -8.04
N PRO A 52 -18.17 11.94 -7.66
CA PRO A 52 -17.71 10.59 -7.29
C PRO A 52 -16.69 9.99 -8.26
N GLN A 53 -16.95 10.10 -9.57
CA GLN A 53 -16.09 9.60 -10.64
C GLN A 53 -14.70 10.25 -10.62
N LEU A 54 -14.64 11.57 -10.43
CA LEU A 54 -13.37 12.31 -10.40
C LEU A 54 -12.55 11.89 -9.18
N LEU A 55 -13.20 11.78 -8.01
CA LEU A 55 -12.52 11.38 -6.77
C LEU A 55 -11.95 9.96 -6.86
N ALA A 56 -12.68 9.02 -7.47
CA ALA A 56 -12.20 7.65 -7.70
C ALA A 56 -10.99 7.59 -8.65
N ASN A 57 -11.02 8.38 -9.74
CA ASN A 57 -9.92 8.47 -10.69
C ASN A 57 -8.68 9.10 -10.03
N VAL A 58 -8.89 10.19 -9.27
CA VAL A 58 -7.82 10.85 -8.51
C VAL A 58 -7.20 9.87 -7.52
N ALA A 59 -8.00 9.17 -6.70
CA ALA A 59 -7.49 8.18 -5.75
C ALA A 59 -6.63 7.10 -6.46
N THR A 60 -7.13 6.56 -7.57
CA THR A 60 -6.39 5.55 -8.34
C THR A 60 -5.06 6.10 -8.89
N GLY A 61 -5.08 7.30 -9.47
CA GLY A 61 -3.88 7.95 -9.98
C GLY A 61 -2.89 8.29 -8.87
N LEU A 62 -3.37 8.79 -7.74
CA LEU A 62 -2.57 9.20 -6.59
C LEU A 62 -1.85 8.02 -5.91
N PHE A 63 -2.40 6.81 -6.02
CA PHE A 63 -1.74 5.59 -5.57
C PHE A 63 -0.68 5.09 -6.57
N ILE A 64 -1.03 5.04 -7.86
CA ILE A 64 -0.16 4.47 -8.91
C ILE A 64 1.03 5.37 -9.22
N LEU A 65 0.84 6.69 -9.22
CA LEU A 65 1.86 7.66 -9.59
C LEU A 65 3.13 7.57 -8.71
N PRO A 66 3.05 7.69 -7.37
CA PRO A 66 4.23 7.56 -6.52
C PRO A 66 4.83 6.14 -6.62
N PHE A 67 3.99 5.11 -6.68
CA PHE A 67 4.47 3.73 -6.84
C PHE A 67 5.40 3.60 -8.05
N VAL A 68 4.96 4.09 -9.21
CA VAL A 68 5.76 4.02 -10.44
C VAL A 68 7.03 4.88 -10.33
N LEU A 69 6.91 6.11 -9.84
CA LEU A 69 8.04 7.05 -9.76
C LEU A 69 9.14 6.58 -8.79
N PHE A 70 8.77 5.98 -7.66
CA PHE A 70 9.71 5.57 -6.63
C PHE A 70 10.17 4.11 -6.76
N SER A 71 9.51 3.27 -7.56
CA SER A 71 9.86 1.84 -7.72
C SER A 71 11.33 1.59 -8.10
N GLY A 72 11.90 2.43 -8.96
CA GLY A 72 13.30 2.32 -9.36
C GLY A 72 14.29 2.61 -8.22
N ILE A 73 13.98 3.59 -7.38
CA ILE A 73 14.79 3.94 -6.20
C ILE A 73 14.64 2.87 -5.12
N ALA A 74 13.42 2.37 -4.91
CA ALA A 74 13.13 1.30 -3.97
C ALA A 74 13.85 0.00 -4.34
N GLY A 75 13.90 -0.35 -5.63
CA GLY A 75 14.66 -1.50 -6.12
C GLY A 75 16.16 -1.38 -5.80
N GLN A 76 16.77 -0.23 -6.07
CA GLN A 76 18.18 0.01 -5.72
C GLN A 76 18.43 -0.06 -4.21
N LEU A 77 17.48 0.41 -3.40
CA LEU A 77 17.57 0.34 -1.94
C LEU A 77 17.45 -1.10 -1.44
N ALA A 78 16.53 -1.89 -2.00
CA ALA A 78 16.34 -3.29 -1.65
C ALA A 78 17.54 -4.17 -2.03
N ASP A 79 18.29 -3.80 -3.07
CA ASP A 79 19.52 -4.49 -3.46
C ASP A 79 20.71 -4.14 -2.56
N ARG A 80 20.71 -2.94 -1.95
CA ARG A 80 21.82 -2.45 -1.12
C ARG A 80 21.72 -2.84 0.36
N TYR A 81 20.52 -3.06 0.88
CA TYR A 81 20.27 -3.32 2.30
C TYR A 81 19.76 -4.74 2.57
N ASP A 82 19.86 -5.20 3.82
CA ASP A 82 19.30 -6.49 4.23
C ASP A 82 17.77 -6.48 4.04
N LYS A 83 17.26 -7.45 3.27
CA LYS A 83 15.83 -7.66 3.00
C LYS A 83 14.99 -7.71 4.28
N ALA A 84 15.52 -8.25 5.38
CA ALA A 84 14.82 -8.30 6.65
C ALA A 84 14.68 -6.91 7.31
N LEU A 85 15.68 -6.04 7.16
CA LEU A 85 15.63 -4.67 7.67
C LEU A 85 14.68 -3.83 6.83
N VAL A 86 14.79 -3.91 5.50
CA VAL A 86 13.90 -3.20 4.57
C VAL A 86 12.44 -3.58 4.85
N LEU A 87 12.13 -4.88 4.97
CA LEU A 87 10.77 -5.34 5.28
C LEU A 87 10.23 -4.79 6.60
N ARG A 88 11.05 -4.70 7.65
CA ARG A 88 10.63 -4.17 8.95
C ARG A 88 10.32 -2.68 8.89
N VAL A 89 11.16 -1.90 8.21
CA VAL A 89 10.96 -0.46 8.04
C VAL A 89 9.70 -0.17 7.22
N VAL A 90 9.53 -0.90 6.11
CA VAL A 90 8.33 -0.89 5.27
C VAL A 90 7.11 -1.19 6.16
N LYS A 91 7.07 -2.34 6.84
CA LYS A 91 5.91 -2.67 7.69
C LYS A 91 5.63 -1.65 8.81
N ALA A 92 6.66 -1.02 9.38
CA ALA A 92 6.47 0.05 10.36
C ALA A 92 5.87 1.32 9.73
N ALA A 93 6.31 1.70 8.52
CA ALA A 93 5.72 2.79 7.76
C ALA A 93 4.27 2.51 7.38
N GLU A 94 3.94 1.28 6.96
CA GLU A 94 2.56 0.85 6.70
C GLU A 94 1.64 1.11 7.91
N ILE A 95 2.07 0.72 9.12
CA ILE A 95 1.29 0.95 10.35
C ILE A 95 1.08 2.45 10.61
N ALA A 96 2.12 3.27 10.44
CA ALA A 96 2.01 4.72 10.62
C ALA A 96 1.05 5.35 9.61
N ILE A 97 1.09 4.92 8.35
CA ILE A 97 0.19 5.39 7.29
C ILE A 97 -1.25 4.94 7.58
N MET A 98 -1.46 3.72 8.05
CA MET A 98 -2.79 3.24 8.44
C MET A 98 -3.34 3.99 9.66
N ALA A 99 -2.50 4.39 10.61
CA ALA A 99 -2.91 5.24 11.72
C ALA A 99 -3.35 6.63 11.24
N LEU A 100 -2.61 7.23 10.30
CA LEU A 100 -3.02 8.49 9.64
C LEU A 100 -4.34 8.33 8.89
N ALA A 101 -4.52 7.23 8.17
CA ALA A 101 -5.78 6.93 7.48
C ALA A 101 -6.94 6.80 8.47
N ALA A 102 -6.74 6.13 9.62
CA ALA A 102 -7.74 6.01 10.67
C ALA A 102 -8.15 7.39 11.22
N ILE A 103 -7.19 8.29 11.44
CA ILE A 103 -7.46 9.69 11.81
C ILE A 103 -8.25 10.40 10.72
N GLY A 104 -7.90 10.19 9.44
CA GLY A 104 -8.63 10.74 8.29
C GLY A 104 -10.09 10.30 8.25
N PHE A 105 -10.35 9.01 8.50
CA PHE A 105 -11.72 8.49 8.61
C PHE A 105 -12.47 9.08 9.81
N ALA A 106 -11.84 9.15 10.98
CA ALA A 106 -12.46 9.67 12.21
C ALA A 106 -12.83 11.16 12.08
N THR A 107 -11.96 11.95 11.44
CA THR A 107 -12.15 13.39 11.21
C THR A 107 -12.97 13.71 9.97
N LYS A 108 -13.31 12.69 9.16
CA LYS A 108 -13.91 12.82 7.83
C LYS A 108 -13.14 13.73 6.87
N SER A 109 -11.82 13.78 7.00
CA SER A 109 -10.96 14.60 6.15
C SER A 109 -10.53 13.83 4.91
N ILE A 110 -11.08 14.21 3.75
CA ILE A 110 -10.70 13.62 2.46
C ILE A 110 -9.23 13.89 2.12
N GLU A 111 -8.70 15.04 2.52
CA GLU A 111 -7.30 15.41 2.28
C GLU A 111 -6.34 14.49 3.03
N LEU A 112 -6.65 14.16 4.30
CA LEU A 112 -5.85 13.19 5.07
C LEU A 112 -5.92 11.79 4.47
N LEU A 113 -7.08 11.38 3.97
CA LEU A 113 -7.24 10.09 3.30
C LEU A 113 -6.46 10.02 1.98
N LEU A 114 -6.48 11.10 1.19
CA LEU A 114 -5.70 11.19 -0.04
C LEU A 114 -4.20 11.27 0.26
N ALA A 115 -3.77 12.02 1.26
CA ALA A 115 -2.37 12.08 1.70
C ALA A 115 -1.88 10.70 2.17
N ALA A 116 -2.69 10.00 2.97
CA ALA A 116 -2.38 8.63 3.38
C ALA A 116 -2.29 7.69 2.17
N LEU A 117 -3.17 7.83 1.17
CA LEU A 117 -3.12 7.03 -0.07
C LEU A 117 -1.84 7.27 -0.89
N PHE A 118 -1.40 8.52 -1.00
CA PHE A 118 -0.16 8.87 -1.66
C PHE A 118 1.06 8.29 -0.93
N LEU A 119 1.09 8.43 0.40
CA LEU A 119 2.15 7.84 1.23
C LEU A 119 2.16 6.31 1.11
N MET A 120 0.98 5.70 1.05
CA MET A 120 0.82 4.26 0.87
C MET A 120 1.39 3.82 -0.48
N GLY A 121 1.07 4.52 -1.57
CA GLY A 121 1.67 4.25 -2.89
C GLY A 121 3.19 4.46 -2.95
N THR A 122 3.72 5.43 -2.20
CA THR A 122 5.17 5.65 -2.06
C THR A 122 5.86 4.51 -1.31
N HIS A 123 5.22 4.01 -0.27
CA HIS A 123 5.70 2.91 0.55
C HIS A 123 5.64 1.55 -0.16
N SER A 124 4.62 1.34 -0.99
CA SER A 124 4.45 0.09 -1.74
C SER A 124 5.44 -0.07 -2.91
N ALA A 125 6.08 1.02 -3.34
CA ALA A 125 7.06 1.06 -4.43
C ALA A 125 8.31 0.23 -4.13
#